data_AF-A0A1G7Y153-F1
#
_entry.id   AF-A0A1G7Y153-F1
#
_cell.length_a   1.000
_cell.length_b   1.000
_cell.length_c   1.000
_cell.angle_alpha   90.00
_cell.angle_beta   90.00
_cell.angle_gamma   90.00
#
_symmetry.space_group_name_H-M   'P 1'
#
loop_
_entity.id
_entity.type
_entity.pdbx_description
1 polymer ?
#
loop_
_entity_poly.entity_id
_entity_poly.type
_entity_poly.pdbx_seq_one_letter_code
_entity_poly.pdbx_strand_id
1 'polypeptide(L)'
;MKPTLPGKLVNETPTSPVFSPDGKLVAAGIFGAVRVWDVQSEKFRDYPAELKTETPARIFFSPDGKWMAAGVYGAVRTWDLATGASHDYRMKLRNETPRIIAISPDGQTIATAAFGGLMKWQFQGFPEAN
;
A
#
# COMPACT_ATOMS: atom_id res chain seq x y z
N MET A 1 -21.96 -2.30 -19.58
CA MET A 1 -21.41 -1.26 -18.69
C MET A 1 -20.18 -0.68 -19.38
N LYS A 2 -19.99 0.65 -19.42
CA LYS A 2 -18.78 1.27 -20.00
C LYS A 2 -17.73 1.44 -18.90
N PRO A 3 -16.45 1.11 -19.14
CA PRO A 3 -15.40 1.41 -18.18
C PRO A 3 -15.27 2.92 -18.01
N THR A 4 -15.20 3.39 -16.76
CA THR A 4 -14.82 4.75 -16.41
C THR A 4 -13.34 4.77 -16.03
N LEU A 5 -12.59 5.72 -16.57
CA LEU A 5 -11.20 5.97 -16.17
C LEU A 5 -11.25 6.99 -15.03
N PRO A 6 -10.75 6.70 -13.82
CA PRO A 6 -10.74 7.65 -12.71
C PRO A 6 -9.67 8.76 -12.91
N GLY A 7 -9.70 9.45 -14.04
CA GLY A 7 -8.71 10.44 -14.46
C GLY A 7 -7.72 9.93 -15.52
N LYS A 8 -7.14 10.87 -16.28
CA LYS A 8 -6.17 10.60 -17.36
C LYS A 8 -4.81 10.25 -16.76
N LEU A 9 -4.43 8.97 -16.79
CA LEU A 9 -3.08 8.51 -16.54
C LEU A 9 -2.26 8.73 -17.82
N VAL A 10 -1.27 9.61 -17.78
CA VAL A 10 -0.37 9.85 -18.92
C VAL A 10 0.95 9.16 -18.64
N ASN A 11 1.30 8.16 -19.46
CA ASN A 11 2.53 7.37 -19.35
C ASN A 11 2.69 6.58 -18.04
N GLU A 12 1.60 6.22 -17.38
CA GLU A 12 1.61 5.40 -16.16
C GLU A 12 0.87 4.08 -16.42
N THR A 13 1.42 2.97 -15.93
CA THR A 13 0.74 1.66 -15.94
C THR A 13 0.53 1.23 -14.50
N PRO A 14 -0.63 1.54 -13.89
CA PRO A 14 -0.93 1.12 -12.54
C PRO A 14 -0.92 -0.40 -12.45
N THR A 15 -0.40 -0.91 -11.34
CA THR A 15 -0.30 -2.34 -11.11
C THR A 15 -1.33 -2.81 -10.08
N SER A 16 -1.90 -3.99 -10.33
CA SER A 16 -2.67 -4.81 -9.36
C SER A 16 -3.64 -4.01 -8.48
N PRO A 17 -4.74 -3.47 -9.04
CA PRO A 17 -5.68 -2.64 -8.28
C PRO A 17 -6.36 -3.44 -7.16
N VAL A 18 -6.59 -2.79 -6.03
CA VAL A 18 -7.29 -3.35 -4.86
C VAL A 18 -8.32 -2.37 -4.32
N PHE A 19 -9.47 -2.87 -3.86
CA PHE A 19 -10.50 -2.06 -3.21
C PHE A 19 -10.27 -1.96 -1.70
N SER A 20 -10.67 -0.83 -1.10
CA SER A 20 -10.86 -0.74 0.36
C SER A 20 -11.98 -1.68 0.81
N PRO A 21 -12.01 -2.08 2.10
CA PRO A 21 -13.06 -2.98 2.62
C PRO A 21 -14.48 -2.43 2.44
N ASP A 22 -14.64 -1.12 2.47
CA ASP A 22 -15.93 -0.44 2.24
C ASP A 22 -16.21 -0.14 0.75
N GLY A 23 -15.29 -0.49 -0.14
CA GLY A 23 -15.41 -0.31 -1.59
C GLY A 23 -15.34 1.13 -2.09
N LYS A 24 -15.09 2.11 -1.21
CA LYS A 24 -15.06 3.53 -1.58
C LYS A 24 -13.76 3.96 -2.23
N LEU A 25 -12.67 3.24 -1.95
CA LEU A 25 -11.35 3.54 -2.47
C LEU A 25 -10.85 2.41 -3.35
N VAL A 26 -10.08 2.75 -4.38
CA VAL A 26 -9.24 1.84 -5.14
C VAL A 26 -7.79 2.28 -4.97
N ALA A 27 -6.87 1.36 -4.74
CA ALA A 27 -5.44 1.63 -4.71
C ALA A 27 -4.72 0.83 -5.80
N ALA A 28 -3.67 1.41 -6.38
CA ALA A 28 -2.79 0.73 -7.32
C ALA A 28 -1.37 1.29 -7.25
N GLY A 29 -0.39 0.44 -7.51
CA GLY A 29 1.02 0.85 -7.53
C GLY A 29 1.34 1.60 -8.80
N ILE A 30 1.98 2.75 -8.70
CA ILE A 30 2.50 3.56 -9.80
C ILE A 30 4.00 3.84 -9.58
N PHE A 31 4.66 4.46 -10.55
CA PHE A 31 6.08 4.77 -10.45
C PHE A 31 6.34 5.74 -9.30
N GLY A 32 7.00 5.26 -8.23
CA GLY A 32 7.36 6.01 -7.04
C GLY A 32 6.27 6.13 -5.97
N ALA A 33 5.09 5.54 -6.13
CA ALA A 33 3.99 5.71 -5.17
C ALA A 33 2.90 4.62 -5.26
N VAL A 34 2.05 4.56 -4.23
CA VAL A 34 0.70 4.00 -4.36
C VAL A 34 -0.26 5.15 -4.63
N ARG A 35 -1.04 5.07 -5.71
CA ARG A 35 -2.15 6.00 -5.95
C ARG A 35 -3.43 5.41 -5.40
N VAL A 36 -4.20 6.23 -4.69
CA VAL A 36 -5.52 5.86 -4.16
C VAL A 36 -6.58 6.79 -4.73
N TRP A 37 -7.58 6.23 -5.38
CA TRP A 37 -8.73 6.94 -5.94
C TRP A 37 -9.95 6.78 -5.06
N ASP A 38 -10.72 7.86 -4.91
CA ASP A 38 -12.08 7.81 -4.43
C ASP A 38 -13.02 7.47 -5.60
N VAL A 39 -13.78 6.39 -5.45
CA VAL A 39 -14.61 5.81 -6.52
C VAL A 39 -15.74 6.74 -6.95
N GLN A 40 -16.27 7.56 -6.04
CA GLN A 40 -17.42 8.41 -6.31
C GLN A 40 -17.02 9.74 -6.95
N SER A 41 -15.95 10.35 -6.46
CA SER A 41 -15.50 11.68 -6.87
C SER A 41 -14.43 11.66 -7.97
N GLU A 42 -13.86 10.49 -8.27
CA GLU A 42 -12.75 10.30 -9.21
C GLU A 42 -11.48 11.08 -8.85
N LYS A 43 -11.41 11.63 -7.64
CA LYS A 43 -10.20 12.28 -7.10
C LYS A 43 -9.21 11.22 -6.63
N PHE A 44 -7.92 11.56 -6.68
CA PHE A 44 -6.88 10.68 -6.17
C PHE A 44 -5.88 11.39 -5.26
N ARG A 45 -5.17 10.59 -4.47
CA ARG A 45 -4.01 11.00 -3.68
C ARG A 45 -2.89 9.98 -3.87
N ASP A 46 -1.67 10.48 -3.99
CA ASP A 46 -0.46 9.64 -4.07
C ASP A 46 0.19 9.50 -2.69
N TYR A 47 0.62 8.29 -2.40
CA TYR A 47 1.32 7.88 -1.19
C TYR A 47 2.75 7.46 -1.58
N PRO A 48 3.73 8.34 -1.40
CA PRO A 48 5.07 8.13 -1.94
C PRO A 48 5.77 6.92 -1.33
N ALA A 49 6.46 6.19 -2.20
CA ALA A 49 7.55 5.30 -1.82
C ALA A 49 8.80 6.15 -1.47
N GLU A 50 9.85 5.52 -0.95
CA GLU A 50 11.09 6.25 -0.62
C GLU A 50 11.94 6.43 -1.87
N LEU A 51 11.99 5.40 -2.73
CA LEU A 51 12.67 5.47 -4.00
C LEU A 51 11.68 5.88 -5.09
N LYS A 52 11.91 6.99 -5.76
CA LYS A 52 11.08 7.43 -6.89
C LYS A 52 11.06 6.45 -8.06
N THR A 53 12.05 5.56 -8.12
CA THR A 53 12.21 4.55 -9.17
C THR A 53 11.56 3.20 -8.83
N GLU A 54 11.01 3.04 -7.62
CA GLU A 54 10.34 1.81 -7.22
C GLU A 54 8.82 1.92 -7.46
N THR A 55 8.18 0.83 -7.85
CA THR A 55 6.72 0.74 -7.90
C THR A 55 6.27 -0.14 -6.75
N PRO A 56 5.63 0.41 -5.70
CA PRO A 56 5.05 -0.40 -4.63
C PRO A 56 4.10 -1.45 -5.20
N ALA A 57 4.21 -2.67 -4.71
CA ALA A 57 3.44 -3.81 -5.19
C ALA A 57 2.71 -4.51 -4.05
N ARG A 58 1.73 -5.38 -4.36
CA ARG A 58 1.02 -6.18 -3.34
C ARG A 58 0.36 -5.30 -2.28
N ILE A 59 -0.52 -4.40 -2.72
CA ILE A 59 -1.17 -3.43 -1.86
C ILE A 59 -2.31 -4.11 -1.09
N PHE A 60 -2.45 -3.79 0.19
CA PHE A 60 -3.55 -4.25 1.04
C PHE A 60 -4.06 -3.10 1.90
N PHE A 61 -5.37 -2.91 1.92
CA PHE A 61 -6.00 -2.05 2.92
C PHE A 61 -6.09 -2.79 4.25
N SER A 62 -5.95 -2.04 5.34
CA SER A 62 -6.31 -2.47 6.68
C SER A 62 -7.80 -2.83 6.77
N PRO A 63 -8.19 -3.73 7.69
CA PRO A 63 -9.60 -4.11 7.86
C PRO A 63 -10.53 -2.94 8.17
N ASP A 64 -10.06 -1.91 8.88
CA ASP A 64 -10.81 -0.70 9.18
C ASP A 64 -10.73 0.37 8.08
N GLY A 65 -9.95 0.11 7.03
CA GLY A 65 -9.79 0.99 5.88
C GLY A 65 -9.05 2.30 6.15
N LYS A 66 -8.39 2.47 7.30
CA LYS A 66 -7.73 3.74 7.66
C LYS A 66 -6.29 3.83 7.19
N TRP A 67 -5.66 2.70 6.96
CA TRP A 67 -4.28 2.61 6.47
C TRP A 67 -4.12 1.50 5.44
N MET A 68 -3.00 1.50 4.73
CA MET A 68 -2.66 0.47 3.76
C MET A 68 -1.20 0.03 3.88
N ALA A 69 -0.90 -1.17 3.41
CA ALA A 69 0.44 -1.72 3.28
C ALA A 69 0.77 -2.01 1.81
N ALA A 70 2.03 -1.90 1.44
CA ALA A 70 2.55 -2.41 0.17
C ALA A 70 3.99 -2.90 0.33
N GLY A 71 4.38 -3.81 -0.54
CA GLY A 71 5.75 -4.24 -0.68
C GLY A 71 6.58 -3.19 -1.40
N VAL A 72 7.70 -2.83 -0.79
CA VAL A 72 8.75 -1.98 -1.35
C VAL A 72 10.09 -2.72 -1.27
N TYR A 73 11.16 -2.16 -1.81
CA TYR A 73 12.45 -2.85 -1.82
C TYR A 73 12.99 -3.10 -0.39
N GLY A 74 13.01 -4.35 0.06
CA GLY A 74 13.53 -4.77 1.37
C GLY A 74 12.61 -4.52 2.57
N ALA A 75 11.37 -4.07 2.35
CA ALA A 75 10.43 -3.79 3.44
C ALA A 75 8.96 -3.95 3.03
N VAL A 76 8.09 -4.05 4.03
CA VAL A 76 6.68 -3.69 3.90
C VAL A 76 6.53 -2.26 4.37
N ARG A 77 6.10 -1.36 3.47
CA ARG A 77 5.75 0.01 3.84
C ARG A 77 4.28 0.10 4.15
N THR A 78 3.94 0.87 5.17
CA THR A 78 2.58 1.22 5.53
C THR A 78 2.35 2.71 5.40
N TRP A 79 1.12 3.12 5.08
CA TRP A 79 0.71 4.52 5.02
C TRP A 79 -0.62 4.74 5.73
N ASP A 80 -0.69 5.80 6.51
CA ASP A 80 -1.93 6.38 7.03
C ASP A 80 -2.66 7.11 5.90
N LEU A 81 -3.93 6.79 5.64
CA LEU A 81 -4.67 7.41 4.54
C LEU A 81 -5.15 8.83 4.85
N ALA A 82 -5.29 9.20 6.12
CA ALA A 82 -5.65 10.54 6.54
C ALA A 82 -4.44 11.47 6.47
N THR A 83 -3.34 11.09 7.12
CA THR A 83 -2.17 11.98 7.27
C THR A 83 -1.16 11.82 6.13
N GLY A 84 -1.06 10.62 5.54
CA GLY A 84 0.02 10.26 4.62
C GLY A 84 1.33 9.89 5.34
N ALA A 85 1.34 9.83 6.67
CA ALA A 85 2.46 9.32 7.44
C ALA A 85 2.76 7.88 7.02
N SER A 86 4.03 7.50 7.01
CA SER A 86 4.46 6.16 6.57
C SER A 86 5.45 5.53 7.53
N HIS A 87 5.50 4.20 7.52
CA HIS A 87 6.43 3.41 8.32
C HIS A 87 6.89 2.14 7.58
N ASP A 88 8.17 1.82 7.72
CA ASP A 88 8.80 0.65 7.09
C ASP A 88 9.08 -0.48 8.07
N TYR A 89 8.44 -1.61 7.83
CA TYR A 89 8.74 -2.88 8.47
C TYR A 89 9.83 -3.60 7.66
N ARG A 90 11.10 -3.32 8.02
CA ARG A 90 12.27 -3.85 7.32
C ARG A 90 12.39 -5.37 7.46
N MET A 91 12.58 -6.04 6.33
CA MET A 91 12.84 -7.47 6.27
C MET A 91 14.29 -7.75 6.72
N LYS A 92 14.49 -8.87 7.43
CA LYS A 92 15.82 -9.28 7.92
C LYS A 92 16.66 -10.03 6.88
N LEU A 93 16.04 -10.55 5.83
CA LEU A 93 16.67 -11.44 4.86
C LEU A 93 16.48 -10.88 3.46
N ARG A 94 17.60 -10.72 2.73
CA ARG A 94 17.74 -10.22 1.34
C ARG A 94 17.00 -8.91 1.02
N ASN A 95 17.62 -8.10 0.16
CA ASN A 95 17.03 -6.88 -0.36
C ASN A 95 16.11 -7.23 -1.54
N GLU A 96 14.92 -7.76 -1.26
CA GLU A 96 13.90 -8.04 -2.27
C GLU A 96 12.55 -7.42 -1.87
N THR A 97 11.67 -7.23 -2.86
CA THR A 97 10.30 -6.79 -2.61
C THR A 97 9.46 -7.98 -2.15
N PRO A 98 8.70 -7.87 -1.03
CA PRO A 98 7.90 -8.97 -0.54
C PRO A 98 6.83 -9.40 -1.55
N ARG A 99 6.69 -10.72 -1.76
CA ARG A 99 5.77 -11.27 -2.77
C ARG A 99 4.34 -11.40 -2.28
N ILE A 100 4.15 -11.53 -0.97
CA ILE A 100 2.86 -11.75 -0.31
C ILE A 100 2.87 -10.94 0.99
N ILE A 101 1.80 -10.19 1.25
CA ILE A 101 1.58 -9.48 2.51
C ILE A 101 0.20 -9.90 3.03
N ALA A 102 0.07 -10.04 4.34
CA ALA A 102 -1.21 -10.27 5.01
C ALA A 102 -1.32 -9.35 6.23
N ILE A 103 -2.51 -8.80 6.46
CA ILE A 103 -2.88 -8.04 7.65
C ILE A 103 -3.86 -8.89 8.44
N SER A 104 -3.65 -9.04 9.74
CA SER A 104 -4.58 -9.78 10.61
C SER A 104 -5.96 -9.12 10.62
N PRO A 105 -7.05 -9.88 10.87
CA PRO A 105 -8.42 -9.31 10.90
C PRO A 105 -8.63 -8.19 11.92
N ASP A 106 -7.86 -8.17 13.01
CA ASP A 106 -7.85 -7.10 14.01
C ASP A 106 -6.99 -5.88 13.61
N GLY A 107 -6.28 -5.96 12.48
CA GLY A 107 -5.39 -4.91 11.98
C GLY A 107 -4.08 -4.75 12.76
N GLN A 108 -3.79 -5.59 13.75
CA GLN A 108 -2.65 -5.38 14.65
C GLN A 108 -1.37 -6.08 14.21
N THR A 109 -1.44 -7.04 13.30
CA THR A 109 -0.28 -7.81 12.85
C THR A 109 -0.13 -7.74 11.34
N ILE A 110 1.10 -7.51 10.89
CA ILE A 110 1.51 -7.59 9.49
C ILE A 110 2.39 -8.83 9.34
N ALA A 111 2.11 -9.67 8.35
CA ALA A 111 2.91 -10.83 8.00
C ALA A 111 3.33 -10.77 6.53
N THR A 112 4.53 -11.27 6.23
CA THR A 112 5.03 -11.40 4.86
C THR A 112 5.85 -12.67 4.71
N ALA A 113 5.80 -13.27 3.52
CA ALA A 113 6.64 -14.39 3.14
C ALA A 113 7.64 -13.95 2.07
N ALA A 114 8.91 -14.25 2.32
CA ALA A 114 10.02 -13.92 1.43
C ALA A 114 11.02 -15.09 1.35
N PHE A 115 12.02 -14.97 0.50
CA PHE A 115 13.08 -15.98 0.41
C PHE A 115 13.83 -16.06 1.74
N GLY A 116 13.67 -17.20 2.43
CA GLY A 116 14.29 -17.46 3.72
C GLY A 116 13.33 -17.44 4.93
N GLY A 117 12.03 -17.18 4.75
CA GLY A 117 11.03 -17.50 5.78
C GLY A 117 9.80 -16.58 5.83
N LEU A 118 9.03 -16.78 6.89
CA LEU A 118 7.89 -15.94 7.29
C LEU A 118 8.37 -14.89 8.30
N MET A 119 8.07 -13.61 8.04
CA MET A 119 8.25 -12.54 9.01
C MET A 119 6.90 -11.99 9.45
N LYS A 120 6.85 -11.51 10.70
CA LYS A 120 5.70 -10.79 11.24
C LYS A 120 6.13 -9.62 12.11
N TRP A 121 5.31 -8.59 12.14
CA TRP A 121 5.48 -7.42 13.00
C TRP A 121 4.15 -7.05 13.64
N GLN A 122 4.23 -6.50 14.86
CA GLN A 122 3.11 -5.79 15.46
C GLN A 122 3.05 -4.40 14.85
N PHE A 123 1.87 -4.02 14.36
CA PHE A 123 1.60 -2.71 13.80
C PHE A 123 1.71 -1.65 14.91
N GLN A 124 2.59 -0.67 14.72
CA GLN A 124 2.92 0.34 15.72
C GLN A 124 2.05 1.61 15.61
N GLY A 125 1.09 1.66 14.69
CA GLY A 125 0.40 2.91 14.35
C GLY A 125 1.30 3.85 13.55
N PHE A 126 0.85 5.10 13.42
CA PHE A 126 1.60 6.19 12.80
C PHE A 126 1.83 7.29 13.83
N PRO A 127 2.96 8.02 13.75
CA PRO A 127 3.14 9.21 14.56
C PRO A 127 2.01 10.20 14.28
N GLU A 128 1.43 10.78 15.33
CA GLU A 128 0.46 11.85 15.20
C GLU A 128 1.12 13.04 14.47
N ALA A 129 0.38 13.65 13.54
CA ALA A 129 0.81 14.90 12.94
C ALA A 129 0.70 16.01 14.01
N ASN A 130 1.84 16.60 14.39
CA ASN A 130 1.88 17.80 15.22
C ASN A 130 1.20 18.99 14.53
#